data_AF-A0A1I7WU87-F1
#
_entry.id   AF-A0A1I7WU87-F1
#
_cell.length_a   1.000
_cell.length_b   1.000
_cell.length_c   1.000
_cell.angle_alpha   90.00
_cell.angle_beta   90.00
_cell.angle_gamma   90.00
#
_symmetry.space_group_name_H-M   'P 1'
#
loop_
_entity.id
_entity.type
_entity.pdbx_description
1 polymer ?
#
loop_
_entity_poly.entity_id
_entity_poly.type
_entity_poly.pdbx_seq_one_letter_code
_entity_poly.pdbx_strand_id
1 'polypeptide(L)' 'MQVVQILKKLFDDYQKTTPQKLKLIDAYMLYILLTGIAQFTYCCLVGTFPFNSFLSGFISTVASFVLACECLGV' A
#
# COMPACT_ATOMS: atom_id res chain seq x y z
N MET A 1 3.47 19.41 21.86
CA MET A 1 2.33 18.64 21.29
C MET A 1 1.82 19.21 19.95
N GLN A 2 2.68 19.82 19.13
CA GLN A 2 2.27 20.35 17.82
C GLN A 2 2.05 19.25 16.79
N VAL A 3 2.91 18.23 16.78
CA VAL A 3 2.85 17.12 15.79
C VAL A 3 1.51 16.38 15.83
N VAL A 4 0.99 16.10 17.02
CA VAL A 4 -0.32 15.41 17.18
C VAL A 4 -1.47 16.25 16.64
N GLN A 5 -1.42 17.58 16.81
CA GLN A 5 -2.45 18.49 16.28
C GLN A 5 -2.37 18.60 14.76
N ILE A 6 -1.17 18.63 14.20
CA ILE A 6 -0.93 18.66 12.74
C ILE A 6 -1.41 17.34 12.12
N LEU A 7 -1.07 16.19 12.71
CA LEU A 7 -1.55 14.88 12.26
C LEU A 7 -3.07 14.77 12.30
N LYS A 8 -3.71 15.26 13.37
CA LYS A 8 -5.17 15.28 13.46
C LYS A 8 -5.80 16.16 12.39
N LYS A 9 -5.25 17.36 12.14
CA LYS A 9 -5.73 18.24 11.07
C LYS A 9 -5.59 17.60 9.69
N LEU A 10 -4.42 17.03 9.38
CA LEU A 10 -4.19 16.34 8.12
C LEU A 10 -5.15 15.16 7.91
N PHE A 11 -5.44 14.40 8.97
CA PHE A 11 -6.38 13.29 8.89
C PHE A 11 -7.84 13.77 8.69
N ASP A 12 -8.24 14.84 9.36
CA ASP A 12 -9.59 15.43 9.23
C ASP A 12 -9.81 16.04 7.83
N ASP A 13 -8.82 16.76 7.32
CA ASP A 13 -8.82 17.31 5.95
C ASP A 13 -8.81 16.20 4.90
N TYR A 14 -8.03 15.14 5.09
CA TYR A 14 -8.04 13.96 4.22
C TYR A 14 -9.41 13.27 4.24
N GLN A 15 -10.07 13.18 5.40
CA GLN A 15 -11.39 12.58 5.49
C GLN A 15 -12.47 13.40 4.76
N LYS A 16 -12.38 14.73 4.76
CA LYS A 16 -13.37 15.62 4.15
C LYS A 16 -13.17 15.82 2.66
N THR A 17 -11.92 15.93 2.22
CA THR A 17 -11.57 16.26 0.84
C THR A 17 -11.59 15.03 -0.07
N THR A 18 -11.27 13.86 0.46
CA THR A 18 -11.11 12.64 -0.34
C THR A 18 -12.42 11.87 -0.50
N PRO A 19 -12.89 11.59 -1.73
CA PRO A 19 -14.11 10.83 -1.98
C PRO A 19 -13.97 9.37 -1.50
N GLN A 20 -15.08 8.74 -1.10
CA GLN A 20 -15.08 7.37 -0.54
C GLN A 20 -14.42 6.33 -1.44
N LYS A 21 -14.54 6.48 -2.77
CA LYS A 21 -13.89 5.57 -3.74
C LYS A 21 -12.36 5.64 -3.66
N LEU A 22 -11.80 6.83 -3.49
CA LEU A 22 -10.35 7.00 -3.30
C LEU A 22 -9.89 6.38 -1.98
N LYS A 23 -10.64 6.54 -0.88
CA LYS A 23 -10.30 5.92 0.42
C LYS A 23 -10.26 4.39 0.36
N LEU A 24 -11.14 3.77 -0.42
CA LEU A 24 -11.14 2.32 -0.62
C LEU A 24 -9.86 1.86 -1.36
N ILE A 25 -9.44 2.65 -2.35
CA ILE A 25 -8.22 2.35 -3.12
C ILE A 25 -6.99 2.58 -2.26
N ASP A 26 -6.96 3.63 -1.43
CA ASP A 26 -5.89 3.87 -0.45
C ASP A 26 -5.75 2.70 0.54
N ALA A 27 -6.87 2.18 1.06
CA ALA A 27 -6.87 0.99 1.91
C ALA A 27 -6.36 -0.26 1.17
N TYR A 28 -6.71 -0.42 -0.11
CA TYR A 28 -6.22 -1.51 -0.96
C TYR A 28 -4.71 -1.39 -1.21
N MET A 29 -4.20 -0.20 -1.48
CA MET A 29 -2.77 0.09 -1.61
C MET A 29 -1.99 -0.28 -0.34
N LEU A 30 -2.53 0.08 0.84
CA LEU A 30 -1.98 -0.29 2.13
C LEU A 30 -1.92 -1.82 2.32
N TYR A 31 -2.98 -2.53 1.92
CA TYR A 31 -3.01 -3.99 1.98
C TYR A 31 -1.94 -4.64 1.09
N ILE A 32 -1.79 -4.17 -0.14
CA ILE A 32 -0.76 -4.64 -1.08
C ILE A 32 0.64 -4.44 -0.47
N LEU A 33 0.91 -3.26 0.10
CA LEU A 33 2.20 -2.94 0.72
C LEU A 33 2.50 -3.87 1.91
N LEU A 34 1.52 -4.10 2.79
CA LEU A 34 1.66 -5.04 3.90
C LEU A 34 1.88 -6.48 3.42
N THR A 35 1.21 -6.88 2.35
CA THR A 35 1.38 -8.21 1.74
C THR A 35 2.80 -8.38 1.18
N GLY A 36 3.33 -7.35 0.49
CA GLY A 36 4.72 -7.36 0.01
C GLY A 36 5.75 -7.41 1.14
N ILE A 37 5.53 -6.68 2.24
CA ILE A 37 6.37 -6.76 3.44
C ILE A 37 6.31 -8.17 4.04
N ALA A 38 5.11 -8.74 4.20
CA ALA A 38 4.95 -10.09 4.75
C ALA A 38 5.63 -11.15 3.87
N GLN A 39 5.50 -11.05 2.55
CA GLN A 39 6.22 -11.92 1.62
C GLN A 39 7.74 -11.75 1.75
N PHE A 40 8.23 -10.51 1.91
CA PHE A 40 9.66 -10.22 2.09
C PHE A 40 10.17 -10.81 3.42
N THR A 41 9.45 -10.60 4.51
CA THR A 41 9.79 -11.18 5.83
C THR A 41 9.79 -12.71 5.77
N TYR A 42 8.80 -13.32 5.13
CA TYR A 42 8.74 -14.77 4.94
C TYR A 42 9.95 -15.29 4.14
N CYS A 43 10.30 -14.60 3.06
CA CYS A 43 11.47 -14.91 2.23
C CYS A 43 12.78 -14.80 3.02
N CYS A 44 12.92 -13.78 3.89
CA CYS A 44 14.07 -13.64 4.77
C CYS A 44 14.17 -14.74 5.86
N LEU A 45 13.04 -15.24 6.36
CA LEU A 45 13.02 -16.24 7.43
C LEU A 45 13.14 -17.69 6.93
N VAL A 46 12.44 -18.03 5.85
CA VAL A 46 12.30 -19.41 5.33
C VAL A 46 13.22 -19.68 4.13
N GLY A 47 13.73 -18.62 3.50
CA GLY A 47 14.59 -18.69 2.31
C GLY A 47 13.84 -18.43 1.01
N THR A 48 14.62 -18.23 -0.06
CA THR A 48 14.15 -17.73 -1.37
C THR A 48 13.64 -18.83 -2.31
N PHE A 49 13.29 -20.03 -1.83
CA PHE A 49 12.92 -21.15 -2.72
C PHE A 49 11.40 -21.39 -2.72
N PRO A 50 10.66 -21.19 -3.82
CA PRO A 50 11.08 -20.76 -5.17
C PRO A 50 11.04 -19.23 -5.39
N PHE A 51 12.17 -18.66 -5.83
CA PHE A 51 12.37 -17.20 -5.91
C PHE A 51 11.47 -16.55 -6.96
N ASN A 52 11.22 -17.26 -8.05
CA ASN A 52 10.44 -16.76 -9.17
C ASN A 52 8.96 -16.58 -8.80
N SER A 53 8.41 -17.43 -7.92
CA SER A 53 7.03 -17.29 -7.44
C SER A 53 6.89 -16.14 -6.45
N PHE A 54 7.90 -15.90 -5.60
CA PHE A 54 7.95 -14.70 -4.74
C PHE A 54 8.05 -13.42 -5.59
N LEU A 55 8.96 -13.40 -6.56
CA LEU A 55 9.18 -12.24 -7.42
C LEU A 55 7.96 -11.94 -8.29
N SER A 56 7.31 -12.97 -8.85
CA SER A 56 6.07 -12.81 -9.62
C SER A 56 4.93 -12.28 -8.75
N GLY A 57 4.76 -12.79 -7.53
CA GLY A 57 3.76 -12.29 -6.58
C GLY A 57 4.01 -10.82 -6.22
N PHE A 58 5.25 -10.49 -5.86
CA PHE A 58 5.66 -9.14 -5.48
C PHE A 58 5.49 -8.13 -6.63
N ILE A 59 5.96 -8.46 -7.83
CA ILE A 59 5.82 -7.59 -9.01
C ILE A 59 4.35 -7.41 -9.39
N SER A 60 3.50 -8.44 -9.27
CA SER A 60 2.07 -8.31 -9.53
C SER A 60 1.41 -7.32 -8.57
N THR A 61 1.74 -7.37 -7.28
CA THR A 61 1.24 -6.41 -6.28
C THR A 61 1.69 -4.98 -6.58
N VAL A 62 2.96 -4.78 -6.99
CA VAL A 62 3.49 -3.46 -7.37
C VAL A 62 2.84 -2.95 -8.66
N ALA A 63 2.66 -3.80 -9.66
CA ALA A 63 2.01 -3.43 -10.92
C ALA A 63 0.55 -3.00 -10.71
N SER A 64 -0.22 -3.72 -9.87
CA SER A 64 -1.58 -3.33 -9.49
C SER A 64 -1.63 -2.00 -8.76
N PHE A 65 -0.63 -1.68 -7.93
CA PHE A 65 -0.51 -0.39 -7.28
C PHE A 65 -0.23 0.74 -8.30
N VAL A 66 0.74 0.55 -9.19
CA VAL A 66 1.11 1.55 -10.21
C VAL A 66 -0.06 1.83 -11.15
N LEU A 67 -0.76 0.79 -11.62
CA LEU A 67 -1.96 0.94 -12.44
C LEU A 67 -3.08 1.65 -11.67
N ALA A 68 -3.26 1.35 -10.38
CA ALA A 68 -4.24 2.06 -9.57
C ALA A 68 -3.89 3.54 -9.39
N CYS A 69 -2.62 3.91 -9.22
CA CYS A 69 -2.20 5.32 -9.18
C CYS A 69 -2.42 6.02 -10.53
N GLU A 70 -2.01 5.41 -11.63
CA GLU A 70 -2.08 6.02 -12.96
C GLU A 70 -3.53 6.15 -13.47
N CYS A 71 -4.36 5.13 -13.29
CA CYS A 71 -5.77 5.17 -13.70
C CYS A 71 -6.63 6.08 -12.82
N LEU A 72 -6.24 6.32 -11.56
CA LEU A 72 -7.01 7.15 -10.63
C LEU A 72 -6.66 8.65 -10.73
N GLY A 73 -5.59 9.00 -11.46
CA GLY A 73 -5.23 10.39 -11.73
C GLY A 73 -4.85 11.18 -10.47
N VAL A 74 -3.94 10.63 -9.67
CA VAL A 74 -3.16 11.41 -8.69
C VAL A 74 -1.96 12.02 -9.39
#